data_AF-A0A6I3HPH2-F1
#
_entry.id   AF-A0A6I3HPH2-F1
#
_cell.length_a   1.000
_cell.length_b   1.000
_cell.length_c   1.000
_cell.angle_alpha   90.00
_cell.angle_beta   90.00
_cell.angle_gamma   90.00
#
_symmetry.space_group_name_H-M   'P 1'
#
loop_
_entity.id
_entity.type
_entity.pdbx_description
1 polymer ?
#
loop_
_entity_poly.entity_id
_entity_poly.type
_entity_poly.pdbx_seq_one_letter_code
_entity_poly.pdbx_strand_id
1 'polypeptide(L)' 'VDSGVRGKLERYWGNHHGFAFNDRPAYDAVADQRHWEVLLDLFARNLGSSV' A
#
# COMPACT_ATOMS: atom_id res chain seq x y z
N VAL A 1 -3.18 22.08 -3.47
CA VAL A 1 -4.26 21.74 -4.42
C VAL A 1 -4.81 20.39 -4.00
N ASP A 2 -6.11 20.31 -3.76
CA ASP A 2 -6.77 19.01 -3.56
C ASP A 2 -6.99 18.36 -4.93
N SER A 3 -6.81 17.05 -5.00
CA SER A 3 -6.86 16.29 -6.26
C SER A 3 -8.29 15.97 -6.71
N GLY A 4 -9.30 16.16 -5.84
CA GLY A 4 -10.70 15.86 -6.12
C GLY A 4 -11.01 14.35 -6.23
N VAL A 5 -10.01 13.48 -6.04
CA VAL A 5 -10.20 12.02 -6.03
C VAL A 5 -10.34 11.50 -4.60
N ARG A 6 -11.11 10.42 -4.41
CA ARG A 6 -11.24 9.70 -3.12
C ARG A 6 -10.03 8.79 -2.85
N GLY A 7 -8.82 9.33 -3.03
CA GLY A 7 -7.55 8.63 -2.87
C GLY A 7 -6.83 9.00 -1.57
N LYS A 8 -5.84 8.20 -1.18
CA LYS A 8 -4.91 8.49 -0.08
C LYS A 8 -3.47 8.31 -0.60
N LEU A 9 -2.55 9.12 -0.08
CA LEU A 9 -1.13 9.00 -0.34
C LEU A 9 -0.43 8.69 0.99
N GLU A 10 0.31 7.59 1.02
CA GLU A 10 1.10 7.17 2.18
C GLU A 10 2.57 7.08 1.78
N ARG A 11 3.46 7.66 2.60
CA ARG A 11 4.91 7.62 2.39
C ARG A 11 5.55 6.70 3.42
N TYR A 12 6.33 5.75 2.91
CA TYR A 12 7.11 4.79 3.68
C TYR A 12 8.52 5.37 3.92
N TRP A 13 8.73 5.99 5.09
CA TRP A 13 10.01 6.62 5.41
C TRP A 13 11.08 5.57 5.73
N GLY A 14 12.26 5.72 5.13
CA GLY A 14 13.37 4.77 5.31
C GLY A 14 13.32 3.56 4.38
N ASN A 15 12.19 3.30 3.71
CA ASN A 15 12.07 2.24 2.72
C ASN A 15 12.57 2.69 1.34
N HIS A 16 13.03 1.73 0.54
CA HIS A 16 13.52 1.95 -0.82
C HIS A 16 12.58 1.33 -1.86
N HIS A 17 12.74 1.74 -3.11
CA HIS A 17 12.02 1.13 -4.22
C HIS A 17 12.22 -0.39 -4.21
N GLY A 18 11.12 -1.14 -4.23
CA GLY A 18 11.15 -2.59 -4.15
C GLY A 18 10.84 -3.18 -2.77
N PHE A 19 10.44 -2.38 -1.77
CA PHE A 19 10.23 -2.86 -0.40
C PHE A 19 9.16 -3.95 -0.24
N ALA A 20 8.20 -4.05 -1.17
CA ALA A 20 7.12 -5.03 -1.16
C ALA A 20 7.43 -6.30 -1.98
N PHE A 21 8.67 -6.48 -2.44
CA PHE A 21 9.10 -7.67 -3.19
C PHE A 21 10.08 -8.47 -2.32
N ASN A 22 9.63 -9.62 -1.82
CA ASN A 22 10.38 -10.44 -0.85
C ASN A 22 11.67 -11.08 -1.40
N ASP A 23 11.92 -10.97 -2.69
CA ASP A 23 13.13 -11.43 -3.38
C ASP A 23 14.15 -10.30 -3.66
N ARG A 24 13.90 -9.08 -3.14
CA ARG A 24 14.76 -7.90 -3.34
C ARG A 24 15.54 -7.54 -2.09
N PRO A 25 16.77 -6.99 -2.22
CA PRO A 25 17.53 -6.45 -1.07
C PRO A 25 16.82 -5.34 -0.30
N ALA A 26 15.88 -4.64 -0.94
CA ALA A 26 15.10 -3.56 -0.33
C ALA A 26 13.89 -4.05 0.47
N TYR A 27 13.64 -5.37 0.52
CA TYR A 27 12.46 -5.94 1.17
C TYR A 27 12.36 -5.52 2.64
N ASP A 28 11.16 -5.08 3.03
CA ASP A 28 10.82 -4.75 4.39
C ASP A 28 9.44 -5.33 4.70
N ALA A 29 9.39 -6.31 5.60
CA ALA A 29 8.17 -7.05 5.91
C ALA A 29 7.07 -6.17 6.53
N VAL A 30 7.44 -5.11 7.25
CA VAL A 30 6.47 -4.20 7.90
C VAL A 30 5.84 -3.29 6.84
N ALA A 31 6.66 -2.72 5.97
CA ALA A 31 6.19 -1.90 4.86
C ALA A 31 5.38 -2.70 3.83
N ASP A 32 5.78 -3.94 3.56
CA ASP A 32 5.04 -4.87 2.70
C ASP A 32 3.63 -5.16 3.24
N GLN A 33 3.53 -5.58 4.51
CA GLN A 33 2.24 -5.83 5.15
C GLN A 33 1.35 -4.58 5.10
N ARG A 34 1.88 -3.42 5.48
CA ARG A 34 1.12 -2.16 5.47
C ARG A 34 0.66 -1.77 4.06
N HIS A 35 1.50 -1.98 3.05
CA HIS A 35 1.15 -1.76 1.65
C HIS A 35 -0.06 -2.58 1.23
N TRP A 36 -0.06 -3.88 1.57
CA TRP A 36 -1.18 -4.77 1.26
C TRP A 36 -2.45 -4.43 2.03
N GLU A 37 -2.35 -4.10 3.32
CA GLU A 37 -3.51 -3.65 4.12
C GLU A 37 -4.20 -2.44 3.50
N VAL A 38 -3.44 -1.42 3.09
CA VAL A 38 -3.98 -0.20 2.48
C VAL A 38 -4.58 -0.48 1.09
N LEU A 39 -3.95 -1.34 0.30
CA LEU A 39 -4.45 -1.73 -1.01
C LEU A 39 -5.75 -2.52 -0.91
N LEU A 40 -5.83 -3.48 0.01
CA LEU A 40 -7.04 -4.28 0.23
C LEU A 40 -8.19 -3.43 0.80
N ASP A 41 -7.91 -2.47 1.68
CA ASP A 41 -8.90 -1.48 2.12
C ASP A 41 -9.47 -0.66 0.95
N LEU A 42 -8.62 -0.25 -0.02
CA LEU A 42 -9.08 0.43 -1.22
C LEU A 42 -10.02 -0.45 -2.05
N PHE A 43 -9.70 -1.73 -2.22
CA PHE A 43 -10.56 -2.66 -2.95
C PHE A 43 -11.86 -2.94 -2.22
N ALA A 44 -11.83 -3.20 -0.91
CA ALA A 44 -13.05 -3.43 -0.11
C ALA A 44 -14.04 -2.25 -0.24
N ARG A 45 -13.54 -1.01 -0.22
CA ARG A 45 -14.35 0.21 -0.34
C ARG A 45 -15.00 0.42 -1.72
N ASN A 46 -14.44 -0.15 -2.79
CA ASN A 46 -14.88 0.17 -4.16
C ASN A 46 -15.41 -1.04 -4.95
N LEU A 47 -15.01 -2.25 -4.58
CA LEU A 47 -15.41 -3.50 -5.22
C LEU A 47 -16.30 -4.36 -4.32
N GLY A 48 -16.42 -4.00 -3.03
CA GLY A 48 -17.06 -4.82 -2.02
C GLY A 48 -16.10 -5.87 -1.45
N SER A 49 -16.38 -6.32 -0.23
CA SER A 49 -15.68 -7.48 0.34
C SER A 49 -16.41 -8.73 -0.13
N SER A 50 -15.71 -9.64 -0.82
CA SER A 50 -16.23 -11.00 -1.03
C SER A 50 -16.07 -11.76 0.29
N VAL A 51 -17.02 -11.56 1.19
CA VAL A 51 -17.30 -12.46 2.33
C VAL A 51 -18.71 -12.96 2.15
#